data_AF-A0A7X5N3L6-F1
#
_entry.id   AF-A0A7X5N3L6-F1
#
_cell.length_a   1.000
_cell.length_b   1.000
_cell.length_c   1.000
_cell.angle_alpha   90.00
_cell.angle_beta   90.00
_cell.angle_gamma   90.00
#
_symmetry.space_group_name_H-M   'P 1'
#
loop_
_entity.id
_entity.type
_entity.pdbx_description
1 polymer ?
#
loop_
_entity_poly.entity_id
_entity_poly.type
_entity_poly.pdbx_seq_one_letter_code
_entity_poly.pdbx_strand_id
1 'polypeptide(L)'
;DAGRTRACVEAERAMNRALHGSCHVPVAAFARWEGQGLFLQGMVGSASDGRLIHAEAHGSADDTEALGRLVAQGLFDKGAAQLLAEL
;
A
#
# COMPACT_ATOMS: atom_id res chain seq x y z
N ASP A 1 -14.38 15.64 6.56
CA ASP A 1 -13.70 15.66 7.87
C ASP A 1 -12.21 15.41 7.61
N ALA A 2 -11.34 16.33 8.06
CA ALA A 2 -9.90 16.26 7.84
C ALA A 2 -9.23 15.07 8.56
N GLY A 3 -9.80 14.59 9.69
CA GLY A 3 -9.26 13.44 10.42
C GLY A 3 -9.38 12.13 9.62
N ARG A 4 -10.50 11.96 8.91
CA ARG A 4 -10.74 10.79 8.05
C ARG A 4 -9.77 10.73 6.87
N THR A 5 -9.55 11.86 6.21
CA THR A 5 -8.57 11.95 5.11
C THR A 5 -7.15 11.68 5.61
N ARG A 6 -6.80 12.21 6.78
CA ARG A 6 -5.49 12.00 7.39
C ARG A 6 -5.20 10.52 7.62
N ALA A 7 -6.14 9.77 8.20
CA ALA A 7 -5.96 8.35 8.48
C ALA A 7 -5.74 7.53 7.19
N CYS A 8 -6.52 7.79 6.13
CA CYS A 8 -6.31 7.16 4.82
C CYS A 8 -4.89 7.42 4.29
N VAL A 9 -4.48 8.70 4.26
CA VAL A 9 -3.17 9.10 3.73
C VAL A 9 -2.02 8.53 4.57
N GLU A 10 -2.19 8.42 5.90
CA GLU A 10 -1.17 7.82 6.76
C GLU A 10 -0.99 6.32 6.46
N ALA A 11 -2.08 5.58 6.22
CA ALA A 11 -2.01 4.17 5.84
C ALA A 11 -1.35 3.97 4.45
N GLU A 12 -1.75 4.78 3.46
CA GLU A 12 -1.15 4.79 2.13
C GLU A 12 0.35 5.08 2.18
N ARG A 13 0.76 6.10 2.94
CA ARG A 13 2.17 6.47 3.10
C ARG A 13 2.96 5.42 3.87
N ALA A 14 2.37 4.77 4.87
CA ALA A 14 3.02 3.70 5.61
C ALA A 14 3.36 2.51 4.70
N MET A 15 2.42 2.12 3.83
CA MET A 15 2.66 1.10 2.81
C MET A 15 3.78 1.51 1.85
N ASN A 16 3.72 2.73 1.31
CA ASN A 16 4.71 3.21 0.35
C ASN A 16 6.13 3.27 0.96
N ARG A 17 6.25 3.70 2.23
CA ARG A 17 7.53 3.67 2.97
C ARG A 17 8.06 2.25 3.14
N ALA A 18 7.19 1.30 3.49
CA ALA A 18 7.59 -0.10 3.68
C ALA A 18 8.05 -0.78 2.37
N LEU A 19 7.50 -0.36 1.23
CA LEU A 19 7.95 -0.82 -0.09
C LEU A 19 9.24 -0.14 -0.56
N HIS A 20 9.81 0.80 0.20
CA HIS A 20 10.89 1.69 -0.23
C HIS A 20 10.55 2.44 -1.53
N GLY A 21 9.26 2.74 -1.75
CA GLY A 21 8.79 3.35 -2.98
C GLY A 21 9.39 4.73 -3.20
N SER A 22 9.93 4.95 -4.40
CA SER A 22 10.31 6.27 -4.89
C SER A 22 9.30 6.75 -5.93
N CYS A 23 9.34 8.04 -6.30
CA CYS A 23 8.43 8.60 -7.30
C CYS A 23 8.55 7.94 -8.70
N HIS A 24 9.57 7.13 -8.95
CA HIS A 24 9.81 6.45 -10.22
C HIS A 24 9.39 4.96 -10.21
N VAL A 25 8.79 4.49 -9.11
CA VAL A 25 8.37 3.10 -8.97
C VAL A 25 6.86 3.00 -9.25
N PRO A 26 6.39 2.03 -10.07
CA PRO A 26 4.98 1.80 -10.36
C PRO A 26 4.25 1.17 -9.15
N VAL A 27 4.06 1.97 -8.10
CA VAL A 27 3.33 1.63 -6.88
C VAL A 27 2.04 2.43 -6.81
N ALA A 28 0.94 1.78 -6.42
CA ALA A 28 -0.31 2.44 -6.09
C ALA A 28 -0.76 2.06 -4.68
N ALA A 29 -1.25 3.04 -3.92
CA ALA A 29 -1.85 2.87 -2.60
C ALA A 29 -3.17 3.62 -2.56
N PHE A 30 -4.24 2.99 -2.10
CA PHE A 30 -5.55 3.64 -1.95
C PHE A 30 -6.25 3.14 -0.69
N ALA A 31 -6.49 4.05 0.25
CA ALA A 31 -7.21 3.77 1.47
C ALA A 31 -8.58 4.44 1.49
N ARG A 32 -9.59 3.72 1.99
CA ARG A 32 -10.92 4.25 2.23
C ARG A 32 -11.44 3.81 3.59
N TRP A 33 -12.37 4.58 4.12
CA TRP A 33 -13.12 4.18 5.31
C TRP A 33 -14.14 3.10 4.96
N GLU A 34 -14.16 2.04 5.77
CA GLU A 34 -15.21 1.03 5.74
C GLU A 34 -15.70 0.77 7.17
N GLY A 35 -16.94 1.18 7.43
CA GLY A 35 -17.50 1.18 8.78
C GLY A 35 -16.69 2.08 9.72
N GLN A 36 -16.13 1.47 10.77
CA GLN A 36 -15.29 2.15 11.76
C GLN A 36 -13.78 2.00 11.50
N GLY A 37 -13.40 1.24 10.47
CA GLY A 37 -12.00 0.97 10.13
C GLY A 37 -11.61 1.53 8.76
N LEU A 38 -10.38 1.20 8.38
CA LEU A 38 -9.84 1.46 7.07
C LEU A 38 -9.73 0.17 6.27
N PHE A 39 -9.98 0.28 4.98
CA PHE A 39 -9.61 -0.69 3.96
C PHE A 39 -8.51 -0.07 3.11
N LEU A 40 -7.37 -0.75 3.00
CA LEU A 40 -6.23 -0.31 2.20
C LEU A 40 -5.96 -1.32 1.08
N GLN A 41 -5.84 -0.81 -0.14
CA GLN A 41 -5.41 -1.56 -1.32
C GLN A 41 -4.04 -1.06 -1.78
N GLY A 42 -3.15 -1.99 -2.06
CA GLY A 42 -1.81 -1.74 -2.58
C GLY A 42 -1.56 -2.50 -3.88
N MET A 43 -0.80 -1.90 -4.79
CA MET A 43 -0.38 -2.55 -6.03
C MET A 43 1.08 -2.22 -6.37
N VAL A 44 1.77 -3.17 -6.98
CA VAL A 44 3.11 -3.01 -7.58
C VAL A 44 3.07 -3.58 -9.00
N GLY A 45 3.45 -2.78 -9.99
CA GLY A 45 3.50 -3.18 -11.40
C GLY A 45 4.92 -3.36 -11.94
N SER A 46 5.05 -3.97 -13.11
CA SER A 46 6.26 -3.89 -13.94
C SER A 46 5.99 -2.94 -15.11
N ALA A 47 6.86 -1.95 -15.29
CA ALA A 47 6.78 -1.03 -16.44
C ALA A 47 7.20 -1.70 -17.75
N SER A 48 7.96 -2.79 -17.70
CA SER A 48 8.48 -3.48 -18.89
C SER A 48 7.52 -4.50 -19.50
N ASP A 49 6.75 -5.22 -18.69
CA ASP A 49 5.90 -6.32 -19.17
C ASP A 49 4.44 -6.27 -18.69
N GLY A 50 4.08 -5.28 -17.87
CA GLY A 50 2.70 -5.09 -17.41
C GLY A 50 2.23 -6.07 -16.34
N ARG A 51 3.11 -6.89 -15.75
CA ARG A 51 2.77 -7.69 -14.56
C ARG A 51 2.29 -6.79 -13.44
N LEU A 52 1.31 -7.26 -12.68
CA LEU A 52 0.70 -6.53 -11.58
C LEU A 52 0.49 -7.45 -10.38
N ILE A 53 0.99 -7.04 -9.23
CA ILE A 53 0.74 -7.66 -7.93
C ILE A 53 -0.14 -6.71 -7.12
N HIS A 54 -1.16 -7.26 -6.45
CA HIS A 54 -2.01 -6.51 -5.53
C HIS A 54 -2.10 -7.21 -4.17
N ALA A 55 -2.30 -6.42 -3.13
CA ALA A 55 -2.65 -6.90 -1.79
C ALA A 55 -3.62 -5.90 -1.15
N GLU A 56 -4.41 -6.38 -0.20
CA GLU A 56 -5.38 -5.54 0.52
C GLU A 56 -5.59 -6.07 1.93
N ALA A 57 -5.98 -5.18 2.84
CA ALA A 57 -6.30 -5.52 4.21
C ALA A 57 -7.26 -4.49 4.83
N HIS A 58 -7.92 -4.91 5.90
CA HIS A 58 -8.67 -4.03 6.80
C HIS A 58 -7.87 -3.80 8.09
N GLY A 59 -8.00 -2.62 8.68
CA GLY A 59 -7.33 -2.27 9.92
C GLY A 59 -8.01 -1.13 10.67
N SER A 60 -7.56 -0.90 11.91
CA SER A 60 -8.01 0.24 12.70
C SER A 60 -7.47 1.55 12.13
N ALA A 61 -8.27 2.61 12.17
CA ALA A 61 -7.80 3.96 11.87
C ALA A 61 -6.81 4.50 12.91
N ASP A 62 -6.73 3.86 14.08
CA ASP A 62 -5.77 4.20 15.15
C ASP A 62 -4.38 3.59 14.92
N ASP A 63 -4.25 2.61 14.02
CA ASP A 63 -2.99 1.94 13.70
C ASP A 63 -2.79 1.82 12.18
N THR A 64 -2.73 2.99 11.54
CA THR A 64 -2.54 3.13 10.08
C THR A 64 -1.18 2.60 9.64
N GLU A 65 -0.18 2.63 10.51
CA GLU A 65 1.16 2.13 10.22
C GLU A 65 1.19 0.61 10.16
N ALA A 66 0.55 -0.10 11.10
CA ALA A 66 0.42 -1.56 11.01
C ALA A 66 -0.35 -1.98 9.75
N LEU A 67 -1.44 -1.27 9.41
CA LEU A 67 -2.20 -1.55 8.20
C LEU A 67 -1.34 -1.39 6.93
N GLY A 68 -0.57 -0.30 6.83
CA GLY A 68 0.32 -0.08 5.69
C GLY A 68 1.40 -1.16 5.56
N ARG A 69 2.02 -1.56 6.68
CA ARG A 69 3.03 -2.64 6.71
C ARG A 69 2.43 -3.99 6.34
N LEU A 70 1.20 -4.28 6.78
CA LEU A 70 0.51 -5.52 6.47
C LEU A 70 0.28 -5.67 4.96
N VAL A 71 -0.21 -4.61 4.31
CA VAL A 71 -0.41 -4.62 2.84
C VAL A 71 0.92 -4.71 2.11
N ALA A 72 1.95 -3.97 2.54
CA ALA A 72 3.29 -4.06 1.96
C ALA A 72 3.89 -5.47 2.08
N GLN A 73 3.74 -6.13 3.23
CA GLN A 73 4.17 -7.51 3.42
C GLN A 73 3.42 -8.45 2.46
N GLY A 74 2.10 -8.31 2.33
CA GLY A 74 1.32 -9.09 1.38
C GLY A 74 1.75 -8.89 -0.09
N LEU A 75 2.28 -7.72 -0.44
CA LEU A 75 2.89 -7.47 -1.75
C LEU A 75 4.24 -8.18 -1.88
N PHE A 76 5.10 -8.12 -0.86
CA PHE A 76 6.37 -8.84 -0.84
C PHE A 76 6.22 -10.35 -0.93
N ASP A 77 5.26 -10.92 -0.19
CA ASP A 77 4.96 -12.35 -0.21
C ASP A 77 4.52 -12.84 -1.60
N LYS A 78 4.00 -11.92 -2.43
CA LYS A 78 3.58 -12.18 -3.81
C LYS A 78 4.66 -11.87 -4.85
N GLY A 79 5.85 -11.43 -4.43
CA GLY A 79 6.97 -11.16 -5.32
C GLY A 79 7.15 -9.70 -5.74
N ALA A 80 6.68 -8.73 -4.94
CA ALA A 80 6.93 -7.32 -5.22
C ALA A 80 8.42 -6.96 -5.28
N ALA A 81 9.27 -7.66 -4.51
CA ALA A 81 10.71 -7.39 -4.47
C ALA A 81 11.37 -7.51 -5.86
N GLN A 82 10.95 -8.48 -6.67
CA GLN A 82 11.45 -8.67 -8.03
C GLN A 82 11.06 -7.49 -8.93
N LEU A 83 9.80 -7.07 -8.87
CA LEU A 83 9.31 -5.95 -9.68
C LEU A 83 9.95 -4.61 -9.30
N LEU A 84 10.20 -4.40 -8.00
CA LEU A 84 10.84 -3.19 -7.49
C LEU A 84 12.33 -3.10 -7.89
N ALA A 85 12.99 -4.24 -8.13
CA ALA A 85 14.40 -4.31 -8.51
C ALA A 85 14.64 -4.17 -10.02
N GLU A 86 13.59 -4.18 -10.85
CA GLU A 86 13.66 -4.04 -12.31
C GLU A 86 13.85 -2.56 -12.77
N LEU A 87 13.96 -1.61 -11.84
CA LEU A 87 13.97 -0.16 -12.08
C LEU A 87 15.35 0.50 -11.97
#